data_AF-A0A4V3R9C6-F1
#
_entry.id   AF-A0A4V3R9C6-F1
#
_cell.length_a   1.000
_cell.length_b   1.000
_cell.length_c   1.000
_cell.angle_alpha   90.00
_cell.angle_beta   90.00
_cell.angle_gamma   90.00
#
_symmetry.space_group_name_H-M   'P 1'
#
loop_
_entity.id
_entity.type
_entity.pdbx_description
1 polymer ?
#
loop_
_entity_poly.entity_id
_entity_poly.type
_entity_poly.pdbx_seq_one_letter_code
_entity_poly.pdbx_strand_id
1 'polypeptide(L)'
;MQERQNNRRLYFQELATTSRKYYLPYIQAHKAIKAGMNILEVGCGDGGNLLPFAEMGCCTVGVDIAEIRINDATRFFREAGAKGIFVTCDIIKFNHSENSFDIIICHDVLEHISDKEQFLAGLKRFLSKDGIIFFSFPAWQTPFGGHQQICRSWLASHSPFIHLLPKLLYVGFLRLCNEKQETIKELL
;
A
#
# COMPACT_ATOMS: atom_id res chain seq x y z
N MET A 1 4.46 16.82 9.56
CA MET A 1 3.35 16.01 9.02
C MET A 1 2.99 16.60 7.67
N GLN A 2 3.15 15.84 6.59
CA GLN A 2 2.91 16.34 5.23
C GLN A 2 1.41 16.55 5.00
N GLU A 3 1.00 17.52 4.17
CA GLU A 3 -0.41 17.86 3.93
C GLU A 3 -1.25 16.64 3.51
N ARG A 4 -0.66 15.74 2.71
CA ARG A 4 -1.27 14.47 2.28
C ARG A 4 -1.68 13.54 3.43
N GLN A 5 -1.02 13.61 4.58
CA GLN A 5 -1.36 12.77 5.74
C GLN A 5 -2.67 13.23 6.40
N ASN A 6 -3.03 14.51 6.23
CA ASN A 6 -4.26 15.10 6.76
C ASN A 6 -5.38 15.17 5.70
N ASN A 7 -5.04 15.09 4.42
CA ASN A 7 -5.99 15.14 3.31
C ASN A 7 -6.04 13.79 2.57
N ARG A 8 -6.93 12.91 3.01
CA ARG A 8 -7.11 11.57 2.40
C ARG A 8 -7.57 11.61 0.95
N ARG A 9 -8.34 12.64 0.58
CA ARG A 9 -8.75 12.84 -0.82
C ARG A 9 -7.56 13.16 -1.71
N LEU A 10 -6.65 14.01 -1.26
CA LEU A 10 -5.41 14.30 -1.97
C LEU A 10 -4.56 13.03 -2.08
N TYR A 11 -4.38 12.29 -0.99
CA TYR A 11 -3.61 11.04 -1.00
C TYR A 11 -4.17 10.01 -1.99
N PHE A 12 -5.49 9.83 -2.03
CA PHE A 12 -6.16 9.00 -3.03
C PHE A 12 -5.82 9.40 -4.47
N GLN A 13 -5.84 10.71 -4.77
CA GLN A 13 -5.51 11.24 -6.09
C GLN A 13 -4.03 11.08 -6.45
N GLU A 14 -3.13 11.25 -5.47
CA GLU A 14 -1.69 11.02 -5.63
C GLU A 14 -1.41 9.54 -5.96
N LEU A 15 -2.04 8.61 -5.25
CA LEU A 15 -1.93 7.18 -5.51
C LEU A 15 -2.44 6.82 -6.89
N ALA A 16 -3.62 7.31 -7.28
CA ALA A 16 -4.16 7.09 -8.62
C ALA A 16 -3.24 7.65 -9.71
N THR A 17 -2.67 8.83 -9.49
CA THR A 17 -1.72 9.45 -10.44
C THR A 17 -0.43 8.65 -10.55
N THR A 18 0.14 8.23 -9.43
CA THR A 18 1.36 7.42 -9.37
C THR A 18 1.15 6.07 -10.01
N SER A 19 0.05 5.39 -9.67
CA SER A 19 -0.33 4.11 -10.27
C SER A 19 -0.52 4.22 -11.78
N ARG A 20 -1.20 5.27 -12.27
CA ARG A 20 -1.37 5.50 -13.71
C ARG A 20 -0.05 5.74 -14.42
N LYS A 21 0.86 6.48 -13.81
CA LYS A 21 2.13 6.87 -14.43
C LYS A 21 3.21 5.78 -14.37
N TYR A 22 3.22 4.95 -13.32
CA TYR A 22 4.32 4.03 -13.05
C TYR A 22 3.88 2.58 -12.87
N TYR A 23 2.79 2.30 -12.14
CA TYR A 23 2.39 0.90 -11.90
C TYR A 23 1.76 0.27 -13.12
N LEU A 24 0.80 0.94 -13.75
CA LEU A 24 0.18 0.44 -14.97
C LEU A 24 1.22 0.11 -16.04
N PRO A 25 2.14 1.02 -16.44
CA PRO A 25 3.15 0.69 -17.45
C PRO A 25 4.08 -0.46 -17.03
N TYR A 26 4.50 -0.49 -15.76
CA TYR A 26 5.38 -1.54 -15.27
C TYR A 26 4.70 -2.92 -15.29
N ILE A 27 3.46 -2.99 -14.81
CA ILE A 27 2.65 -4.21 -14.80
C ILE A 27 2.34 -4.64 -16.24
N GLN A 28 1.98 -3.71 -17.12
CA GLN A 28 1.70 -3.98 -18.54
C GLN A 28 2.89 -4.57 -19.30
N ALA A 29 4.12 -4.22 -18.90
CA ALA A 29 5.33 -4.82 -19.48
C ALA A 29 5.46 -6.33 -19.18
N HIS A 30 4.79 -6.83 -18.13
CA HIS A 30 4.85 -8.23 -17.70
C HIS A 30 3.54 -8.99 -17.94
N LYS A 31 2.38 -8.30 -17.90
CA LYS A 31 1.07 -8.86 -18.22
C LYS A 31 0.16 -7.79 -18.82
N ALA A 32 -0.35 -8.03 -20.02
CA ALA A 32 -1.30 -7.14 -20.66
C ALA A 32 -2.56 -6.97 -19.79
N ILE A 33 -2.89 -5.73 -19.45
CA ILE A 33 -4.10 -5.37 -18.70
C ILE A 33 -5.24 -5.12 -19.67
N LYS A 34 -6.37 -5.80 -19.48
CA LYS A 34 -7.55 -5.71 -20.33
C LYS A 34 -8.81 -5.49 -19.49
N ALA A 35 -9.81 -4.83 -20.07
CA ALA A 35 -11.12 -4.70 -19.44
C ALA A 35 -11.69 -6.10 -19.06
N GLY A 36 -12.37 -6.18 -17.93
CA GLY A 36 -12.91 -7.42 -17.37
C GLY A 36 -11.93 -8.27 -16.57
N MET A 37 -10.63 -7.94 -16.54
CA MET A 37 -9.68 -8.62 -15.66
C MET A 37 -10.00 -8.36 -14.19
N ASN A 38 -9.76 -9.37 -13.35
CA ASN A 38 -9.97 -9.27 -11.91
C ASN A 38 -8.68 -8.83 -11.22
N ILE A 39 -8.76 -7.71 -10.49
CA ILE A 39 -7.62 -7.08 -9.82
C ILE A 39 -7.90 -7.06 -8.31
N LEU A 40 -7.00 -7.61 -7.52
CA LEU A 40 -7.01 -7.50 -6.06
C LEU A 40 -5.91 -6.54 -5.61
N GLU A 41 -6.22 -5.59 -4.73
CA GLU A 41 -5.20 -4.92 -3.91
C GLU A 41 -5.36 -5.33 -2.45
N VAL A 42 -4.27 -5.85 -1.89
CA VAL A 42 -4.16 -6.16 -0.46
C VAL A 42 -3.58 -4.95 0.26
N GLY A 43 -4.18 -4.57 1.38
CA GLY A 43 -3.86 -3.32 2.09
C GLY A 43 -4.20 -2.11 1.24
N CYS A 44 -5.38 -2.10 0.62
CA CYS A 44 -5.72 -1.09 -0.39
C CYS A 44 -5.85 0.34 0.17
N GLY A 45 -5.91 0.50 1.50
CA GLY A 45 -6.17 1.79 2.12
C GLY A 45 -7.41 2.45 1.54
N ASP A 46 -7.26 3.67 1.03
CA ASP A 46 -8.35 4.44 0.43
C ASP A 46 -8.61 4.06 -1.05
N GLY A 47 -7.96 3.02 -1.58
CA GLY A 47 -8.22 2.45 -2.91
C GLY A 47 -7.61 3.18 -4.09
N GLY A 48 -6.77 4.20 -3.86
CA GLY A 48 -6.27 5.08 -4.94
C GLY A 48 -5.51 4.34 -6.05
N ASN A 49 -4.75 3.30 -5.72
CA ASN A 49 -4.01 2.51 -6.70
C ASN A 49 -4.92 1.68 -7.63
N LEU A 50 -6.11 1.30 -7.17
CA LEU A 50 -7.09 0.56 -7.96
C LEU A 50 -7.86 1.45 -8.96
N LEU A 51 -7.94 2.77 -8.73
CA LEU A 51 -8.76 3.65 -9.57
C LEU A 51 -8.37 3.58 -11.06
N PRO A 52 -7.08 3.66 -11.45
CA PRO A 52 -6.70 3.55 -12.87
C PRO A 52 -7.08 2.20 -13.50
N PHE A 53 -7.08 1.10 -12.74
CA PHE A 53 -7.51 -0.21 -13.23
C PHE A 53 -9.03 -0.24 -13.44
N ALA A 54 -9.80 0.35 -12.52
CA ALA A 54 -11.24 0.47 -12.64
C ALA A 54 -11.64 1.34 -13.85
N GLU A 55 -10.93 2.44 -14.10
CA GLU A 55 -11.11 3.30 -15.29
C GLU A 55 -10.83 2.55 -16.60
N MET A 56 -9.90 1.59 -16.59
CA MET A 56 -9.64 0.68 -17.71
C MET A 56 -10.70 -0.42 -17.88
N GLY A 57 -11.74 -0.43 -17.04
CA GLY A 57 -12.81 -1.42 -17.07
C GLY A 57 -12.47 -2.75 -16.39
N CYS A 58 -11.45 -2.81 -15.54
CA CYS A 58 -11.15 -3.99 -14.74
C CYS A 58 -12.11 -4.13 -13.55
N CYS A 59 -12.32 -5.35 -13.10
CA CYS A 59 -13.07 -5.67 -11.88
C CYS A 59 -12.14 -5.54 -10.68
N THR A 60 -12.25 -4.45 -9.93
CA THR A 60 -11.32 -4.16 -8.81
C THR A 60 -11.91 -4.58 -7.46
N VAL A 61 -11.08 -5.22 -6.64
CA VAL A 61 -11.35 -5.59 -5.26
C VAL A 61 -10.24 -5.07 -4.37
N GLY A 62 -10.58 -4.31 -3.34
CA GLY A 62 -9.65 -3.83 -2.33
C GLY A 62 -9.94 -4.45 -0.97
N VAL A 63 -8.92 -4.95 -0.30
CA VAL A 63 -9.02 -5.51 1.06
C VAL A 63 -8.10 -4.71 1.98
N ASP A 64 -8.63 -4.28 3.12
CA ASP A 64 -7.85 -3.60 4.17
C ASP A 64 -8.43 -3.96 5.55
N ILE A 65 -7.58 -4.01 6.57
CA ILE A 65 -8.01 -4.29 7.94
C ILE A 65 -8.72 -3.09 8.59
N ALA A 66 -8.43 -1.87 8.12
CA ALA A 66 -8.95 -0.64 8.69
C ALA A 66 -10.28 -0.24 8.02
N GLU A 67 -11.38 -0.42 8.74
CA GLU A 67 -12.74 -0.10 8.25
C GLU A 67 -12.89 1.35 7.76
N ILE A 68 -12.24 2.29 8.46
CA ILE A 68 -12.26 3.71 8.07
C ILE A 68 -11.69 3.93 6.66
N ARG A 69 -10.68 3.13 6.27
CA ARG A 69 -10.04 3.19 4.95
C ARG A 69 -10.96 2.66 3.87
N ILE A 70 -11.65 1.56 4.14
CA ILE A 70 -12.65 0.96 3.25
C ILE A 70 -13.84 1.89 3.01
N ASN A 71 -14.28 2.61 4.05
CA ASN A 71 -15.32 3.64 3.92
C ASN A 71 -14.86 4.81 3.04
N ASP A 72 -13.62 5.28 3.22
CA ASP A 72 -13.02 6.31 2.36
C ASP A 72 -12.91 5.83 0.90
N ALA A 73 -12.42 4.61 0.68
CA ALA A 73 -12.28 4.02 -0.65
C ALA A 73 -13.62 3.94 -1.40
N THR A 74 -14.65 3.43 -0.72
CA THR A 74 -16.01 3.32 -1.27
C THR A 74 -16.57 4.69 -1.64
N ARG A 75 -16.37 5.69 -0.78
CA ARG A 75 -16.81 7.08 -1.05
C ARG A 75 -16.06 7.66 -2.24
N PHE A 76 -14.73 7.54 -2.28
CA PHE A 76 -13.92 8.16 -3.33
C PHE A 76 -14.16 7.52 -4.70
N PHE A 77 -14.36 6.20 -4.76
CA PHE A 77 -14.76 5.52 -6.01
C PHE A 77 -16.12 6.01 -6.51
N ARG A 78 -17.10 6.16 -5.62
CA ARG A 78 -18.42 6.69 -5.96
C ARG A 78 -18.32 8.11 -6.53
N GLU A 79 -17.55 8.98 -5.88
CA GLU A 79 -17.33 10.36 -6.34
C GLU A 79 -16.57 10.44 -7.67
N ALA A 80 -15.69 9.47 -7.95
CA ALA A 80 -14.98 9.35 -9.22
C ALA A 80 -15.83 8.70 -10.34
N GLY A 81 -17.04 8.21 -10.03
CA GLY A 81 -17.85 7.45 -10.99
C GLY A 81 -17.29 6.07 -11.33
N ALA A 82 -16.37 5.55 -10.53
CA ALA A 82 -15.72 4.25 -10.71
C ALA A 82 -16.44 3.15 -9.93
N LYS A 83 -16.24 1.89 -10.35
CA LYS A 83 -16.75 0.70 -9.66
C LYS A 83 -15.60 -0.08 -9.03
N GLY A 84 -15.80 -0.52 -7.80
CA GLY A 84 -14.87 -1.36 -7.05
C GLY A 84 -15.58 -1.99 -5.86
N ILE A 85 -15.09 -3.13 -5.40
CA ILE A 85 -15.56 -3.82 -4.20
C ILE A 85 -14.53 -3.62 -3.11
N PHE A 86 -14.91 -3.07 -1.97
CA PHE A 86 -14.01 -2.84 -0.84
C PHE A 86 -14.48 -3.63 0.37
N VAL A 87 -13.56 -4.39 0.97
CA VAL A 87 -13.87 -5.32 2.06
C VAL A 87 -12.96 -5.05 3.25
N THR A 88 -13.56 -4.77 4.40
CA THR A 88 -12.83 -4.71 5.67
C THR A 88 -12.52 -6.13 6.13
N CYS A 89 -11.27 -6.56 6.00
CA CYS A 89 -10.85 -7.91 6.36
C CYS A 89 -9.36 -7.99 6.63
N ASP A 90 -8.98 -8.88 7.54
CA ASP A 90 -7.61 -9.39 7.58
C ASP A 90 -7.43 -10.33 6.38
N ILE A 91 -6.45 -10.05 5.52
CA ILE A 91 -6.20 -10.81 4.30
C ILE A 91 -5.99 -12.30 4.55
N ILE A 92 -5.47 -12.70 5.71
CA ILE A 92 -5.29 -14.11 6.09
C ILE A 92 -6.65 -14.82 6.24
N LYS A 93 -7.69 -14.08 6.60
CA LYS A 93 -9.07 -14.55 6.78
C LYS A 93 -9.98 -14.24 5.59
N PHE A 94 -9.45 -13.59 4.56
CA PHE A 94 -10.23 -13.23 3.38
C PHE A 94 -10.69 -14.50 2.67
N ASN A 95 -12.00 -14.71 2.63
CA ASN A 95 -12.59 -15.85 1.94
C ASN A 95 -13.11 -15.40 0.58
N HIS A 96 -12.45 -15.87 -0.47
CA HIS A 96 -12.80 -15.56 -1.85
C HIS A 96 -12.56 -16.79 -2.72
N SER A 97 -13.13 -16.81 -3.93
CA SER A 97 -12.91 -17.89 -4.87
C SER A 97 -11.42 -18.05 -5.17
N GLU A 98 -10.96 -19.29 -5.23
CA GLU A 98 -9.60 -19.60 -5.67
C GLU A 98 -9.44 -19.25 -7.15
N ASN A 99 -8.19 -18.99 -7.58
CA ASN A 99 -7.85 -18.72 -8.98
C ASN A 99 -8.66 -17.59 -9.64
N SER A 100 -8.99 -16.56 -8.88
CA SER A 100 -9.96 -15.52 -9.24
C SER A 100 -9.33 -14.23 -9.73
N PHE A 101 -8.07 -13.93 -9.38
CA PHE A 101 -7.42 -12.66 -9.72
C PHE A 101 -6.32 -12.82 -10.75
N ASP A 102 -6.39 -12.01 -11.80
CA ASP A 102 -5.39 -11.89 -12.84
C ASP A 102 -4.17 -11.10 -12.37
N ILE A 103 -4.39 -10.13 -11.48
CA ILE A 103 -3.34 -9.29 -10.91
C ILE A 103 -3.64 -9.10 -9.43
N ILE A 104 -2.66 -9.39 -8.59
CA ILE A 104 -2.70 -9.05 -7.16
C ILE A 104 -1.64 -7.97 -6.92
N ILE A 105 -2.06 -6.86 -6.31
CA ILE A 105 -1.21 -5.73 -5.95
C ILE A 105 -0.97 -5.80 -4.43
N CYS A 106 0.29 -5.71 -4.04
CA CYS A 106 0.71 -5.57 -2.65
C CYS A 106 1.64 -4.36 -2.57
N HIS A 107 1.09 -3.23 -2.16
CA HIS A 107 1.79 -1.95 -2.09
C HIS A 107 2.02 -1.54 -0.63
N ASP A 108 3.28 -1.56 -0.18
CA ASP A 108 3.71 -1.21 1.17
C ASP A 108 2.96 -2.02 2.25
N VAL A 109 2.79 -3.33 2.01
CA VAL A 109 2.13 -4.27 2.93
C VAL A 109 3.09 -5.32 3.47
N LEU A 110 3.97 -5.86 2.62
CA LEU A 110 4.76 -7.05 2.91
C LEU A 110 5.68 -6.87 4.12
N GLU A 111 6.16 -5.65 4.34
CA GLU A 111 6.98 -5.23 5.48
C GLU A 111 6.23 -5.33 6.83
N HIS A 112 4.91 -5.15 6.82
CA HIS A 112 4.06 -5.20 8.00
C HIS A 112 3.55 -6.61 8.32
N ILE A 113 3.74 -7.57 7.41
CA ILE A 113 3.31 -8.95 7.60
C ILE A 113 4.35 -9.73 8.43
N SER A 114 3.91 -10.25 9.59
CA SER A 114 4.74 -11.09 10.45
C SER A 114 5.03 -12.45 9.82
N ASP A 115 3.99 -13.19 9.42
CA ASP A 115 4.11 -14.51 8.78
C ASP A 115 4.02 -14.38 7.26
N LYS A 116 5.17 -14.15 6.63
CA LYS A 116 5.27 -13.94 5.18
C LYS A 116 5.00 -15.22 4.40
N GLU A 117 5.31 -16.40 4.95
CA GLU A 117 5.09 -17.67 4.27
C GLU A 117 3.59 -17.96 4.14
N GLN A 118 2.85 -17.84 5.25
CA GLN A 118 1.39 -18.01 5.24
C GLN A 118 0.73 -16.98 4.31
N PHE A 119 1.18 -15.74 4.36
CA PHE A 119 0.67 -14.67 3.50
C PHE A 119 0.86 -14.98 2.01
N LEU A 120 2.09 -15.32 1.59
CA LEU A 120 2.39 -15.64 0.19
C LEU A 120 1.63 -16.89 -0.29
N ALA A 121 1.48 -17.90 0.58
CA ALA A 121 0.66 -19.08 0.27
C ALA A 121 -0.83 -18.70 0.06
N GLY A 122 -1.35 -17.80 0.89
CA GLY A 122 -2.69 -17.25 0.76
C GLY A 122 -2.90 -16.50 -0.56
N LEU A 123 -1.96 -15.63 -0.95
CA LEU A 123 -2.02 -14.91 -2.22
C LEU A 123 -2.00 -15.87 -3.42
N LYS A 124 -1.14 -16.90 -3.37
CA LYS A 124 -1.03 -17.91 -4.42
C LYS A 124 -2.36 -18.64 -4.66
N ARG A 125 -3.15 -18.89 -3.61
CA ARG A 125 -4.47 -19.53 -3.73
C ARG A 125 -5.46 -18.68 -4.54
N PHE A 126 -5.41 -17.36 -4.43
CA PHE A 126 -6.31 -16.48 -5.16
C PHE A 126 -5.84 -16.17 -6.59
N LEU A 127 -4.56 -16.41 -6.88
CA LEU A 127 -3.96 -16.08 -8.17
C LEU A 127 -4.48 -17.00 -9.27
N SER A 128 -4.94 -16.42 -10.39
CA SER A 128 -5.33 -17.19 -11.57
C SER A 128 -4.12 -17.88 -12.21
N LYS A 129 -4.36 -18.86 -13.09
CA LYS A 129 -3.31 -19.69 -13.71
C LYS A 129 -2.19 -18.87 -14.36
N ASP A 130 -2.54 -17.78 -15.02
CA ASP A 130 -1.61 -16.86 -15.68
C ASP A 130 -1.53 -15.52 -14.94
N GLY A 131 -1.97 -15.49 -13.68
CA GLY A 131 -1.98 -14.31 -12.85
C GLY A 131 -0.58 -13.90 -12.42
N ILE A 132 -0.39 -12.62 -12.13
CA ILE A 132 0.85 -12.10 -11.55
C ILE A 132 0.59 -11.39 -10.23
N ILE A 133 1.61 -11.37 -9.37
CA ILE A 133 1.60 -10.57 -8.15
C ILE A 133 2.62 -9.45 -8.33
N PHE A 134 2.19 -8.21 -8.11
CA PHE A 134 3.03 -7.04 -8.09
C PHE A 134 3.30 -6.62 -6.64
N PHE A 135 4.55 -6.73 -6.22
CA PHE A 135 5.01 -6.23 -4.92
C PHE A 135 5.72 -4.89 -5.09
N SER A 136 5.32 -3.91 -4.28
CA SER A 136 6.04 -2.67 -4.05
C SER A 136 6.20 -2.52 -2.54
N PHE A 137 7.42 -2.22 -2.10
CA PHE A 137 7.75 -1.94 -0.71
C PHE A 137 9.01 -1.07 -0.71
N PRO A 138 9.22 -0.22 0.31
CA PRO A 138 10.42 0.59 0.40
C PRO A 138 11.64 -0.30 0.56
N ALA A 139 12.64 -0.10 -0.30
CA ALA A 139 13.92 -0.76 -0.12
C ALA A 139 14.59 -0.20 1.16
N TRP A 140 14.84 -1.06 2.13
CA TRP A 140 15.41 -0.68 3.44
C TRP A 140 16.68 0.16 3.32
N GLN A 141 17.54 -0.15 2.34
CA GLN A 141 18.82 0.53 2.13
C GLN A 141 18.72 1.84 1.36
N THR A 142 17.54 2.45 1.26
CA THR A 142 17.35 3.77 0.64
C THR A 142 17.42 4.90 1.68
N PRO A 143 17.66 6.16 1.27
CA PRO A 143 17.76 7.29 2.21
C PRO A 143 16.60 7.41 3.20
N PHE A 144 15.40 6.97 2.81
CA PHE A 144 14.17 7.10 3.61
C PHE A 144 13.46 5.75 3.85
N GLY A 145 14.21 4.65 3.79
CA GLY A 145 13.66 3.30 3.97
C GLY A 145 13.10 3.00 5.36
N GLY A 146 13.39 3.84 6.36
CA GLY A 146 12.90 3.69 7.73
C GLY A 146 11.59 4.43 8.03
N HIS A 147 10.88 4.94 7.02
CA HIS A 147 9.63 5.70 7.19
C HIS A 147 9.73 6.95 8.10
N GLN A 148 10.92 7.53 8.27
CA GLN A 148 11.13 8.68 9.16
C GLN A 148 10.32 9.93 8.79
N GLN A 149 9.62 9.97 7.66
CA GLN A 149 8.72 11.06 7.26
C GLN A 149 7.52 11.26 8.20
N ILE A 150 7.24 10.28 9.08
CA ILE A 150 6.23 10.43 10.13
C ILE A 150 6.70 11.32 11.29
N CYS A 151 8.01 11.54 11.41
CA CYS A 151 8.61 12.44 12.40
C CYS A 151 8.06 13.87 12.27
N ARG A 152 7.90 14.56 13.40
CA ARG A 152 7.46 15.95 13.42
C ARG A 152 8.59 16.92 13.18
N SER A 153 9.78 16.60 13.68
CA SER A 153 11.00 17.37 13.50
C SER A 153 11.41 17.35 12.03
N TRP A 154 11.74 18.53 11.51
CA TRP A 154 12.26 18.66 10.15
C TRP A 154 13.57 17.88 9.98
N LEU A 155 14.47 17.97 10.97
CA LEU A 155 15.75 17.26 10.94
C LEU A 155 15.53 15.75 10.89
N ALA A 156 14.67 15.19 11.74
CA ALA A 156 14.42 13.75 11.74
C ALA A 156 13.69 13.27 10.47
N SER A 157 12.74 14.05 9.96
CA SER A 157 11.97 13.68 8.76
C SER A 157 12.73 13.81 7.45
N HIS A 158 13.82 14.59 7.40
CA HIS A 158 14.59 14.86 6.17
C HIS A 158 16.03 14.35 6.21
N SER A 159 16.51 13.82 7.35
CA SER A 159 17.85 13.25 7.43
C SER A 159 17.89 11.87 6.75
N PRO A 160 18.78 11.66 5.76
CA PRO A 160 18.89 10.39 5.06
C PRO A 160 19.60 9.34 5.92
N PHE A 161 19.23 8.07 5.75
CA PHE A 161 19.88 6.88 6.31
C PHE A 161 19.93 6.77 7.84
N ILE A 162 19.20 7.61 8.57
CA ILE A 162 19.23 7.59 10.05
C ILE A 162 18.76 6.26 10.65
N HIS A 163 17.88 5.53 9.97
CA HIS A 163 17.39 4.20 10.36
C HIS A 163 18.45 3.09 10.21
N LEU A 164 19.55 3.37 9.50
CA LEU A 164 20.69 2.46 9.40
C LEU A 164 21.70 2.66 10.53
N LEU A 165 21.53 3.68 11.38
CA LEU A 165 22.38 3.86 12.55
C LEU A 165 22.17 2.71 13.55
N PRO A 166 23.21 2.32 14.31
CA PRO A 166 23.05 1.43 15.46
C PRO A 166 21.89 1.90 16.35
N LYS A 167 21.05 0.97 16.83
CA LYS A 167 19.80 1.27 17.54
C LYS A 167 19.94 2.34 18.64
N LEU A 168 21.03 2.31 19.42
CA LEU A 168 21.31 3.30 20.46
C LEU A 168 21.48 4.72 19.89
N LEU A 169 22.22 4.86 18.78
CA LEU A 169 22.45 6.14 18.10
C LEU A 169 21.16 6.62 17.41
N TYR A 170 20.41 5.70 16.78
CA TYR A 170 19.15 6.06 16.13
C TYR A 170 18.12 6.59 17.13
N VAL A 171 17.89 5.87 18.23
CA VAL A 171 16.98 6.31 19.30
C VAL A 171 17.48 7.60 19.96
N GLY A 172 18.79 7.72 20.18
CA GLY A 172 19.40 8.95 20.69
C GLY A 172 19.11 10.15 19.80
N PHE A 173 19.31 10.00 18.48
CA PHE A 173 19.02 11.02 17.49
C PHE A 173 17.54 11.43 17.48
N LEU A 174 16.61 10.46 17.46
CA LEU A 174 15.17 10.75 17.48
C LEU A 174 14.74 11.49 18.75
N ARG A 175 15.31 11.14 19.91
CA ARG A 175 15.08 11.85 21.18
C ARG A 175 15.64 13.27 21.16
N LEU A 176 16.83 13.47 20.58
CA LEU A 176 17.41 14.81 20.40
C LEU A 176 16.54 15.69 19.49
N CYS A 177 15.86 15.08 18.52
CA CYS A 177 14.86 15.74 17.68
C CYS A 177 13.49 15.91 18.35
N ASN A 178 13.36 15.55 19.63
CA ASN A 178 12.14 15.72 20.43
C ASN A 178 10.92 14.93 19.88
N GLU A 179 11.18 13.78 19.24
CA GLU A 179 10.12 12.88 18.77
C GLU A 179 9.42 12.15 19.93
N LYS A 180 8.13 11.86 19.75
CA LYS A 180 7.33 11.15 20.76
C LYS A 180 7.74 9.68 20.87
N GLN A 181 7.57 9.10 22.05
CA GLN A 181 7.84 7.67 22.29
C GLN A 181 7.04 6.73 21.39
N GLU A 182 5.79 7.08 21.07
CA GLU A 182 4.95 6.34 20.13
C GLU A 182 5.58 6.29 18.74
N THR A 183 5.99 7.46 18.22
CA THR A 183 6.70 7.57 16.93
C THR A 183 8.02 6.81 16.93
N ILE A 184 8.80 6.89 18.01
CA ILE A 184 10.06 6.13 18.13
C ILE A 184 9.79 4.62 18.10
N LYS A 185 8.73 4.13 18.74
CA LYS A 185 8.36 2.71 18.69
C LYS A 185 7.90 2.26 17.31
N GLU A 186 7.22 3.13 16.57
CA GLU A 186 6.75 2.85 15.20
C GLU A 186 7.91 2.77 14.20
N LEU A 187 9.00 3.51 14.44
CA LEU A 187 10.19 3.53 13.58
C LEU A 187 11.20 2.41 13.87
N LEU A 188 10.99 1.60 14.91
CA LEU A 188 11.89 0.53 15.36
C LEU A 188 11.35 -0.86 15.01
#